data_AF-A0A965LMD4-F1
#
_entry.id   AF-A0A965LMD4-F1
#
_cell.length_a   1.000
_cell.length_b   1.000
_cell.length_c   1.000
_cell.angle_alpha   90.00
_cell.angle_beta   90.00
_cell.angle_gamma   90.00
#
_symmetry.space_group_name_H-M   'P 1'
#
loop_
_entity.id
_entity.type
_entity.pdbx_description
1 polymer ?
#
loop_
_entity_poly.entity_id
_entity_poly.type
_entity_poly.pdbx_seq_one_letter_code
_entity_poly.pdbx_strand_id
1 'polypeptide(L)'
;MAGCSPAEKVSSIQNIGCELGDVVNGRALNIATTVAPITSIVANIAGGTPTLIKGIVPEGTNSHTFEPKPSDAASLESADIIFINGLVLEEPTKDLAMANLKESANVCELGTEVLPVSEYIYDFSFPKEGGKPNPHLWTNPPM
;
A
#
# COMPACT_ATOMS: atom_id res chain seq x y z
N MET A 1 5.09 -46.85 26.59
CA MET A 1 3.90 -46.29 25.92
C MET A 1 4.31 -44.94 25.37
N ALA A 2 4.66 -44.90 24.09
CA ALA A 2 4.96 -43.67 23.37
C ALA A 2 3.72 -43.31 22.53
N GLY A 3 3.26 -42.07 22.61
CA GLY A 3 2.07 -41.61 21.91
C GLY A 3 2.08 -40.10 21.81
N CYS A 4 2.62 -39.62 20.69
CA CYS A 4 2.78 -38.23 20.28
C CYS A 4 1.50 -37.39 20.40
N SER A 5 1.61 -36.19 20.96
CA SER A 5 0.73 -35.07 20.58
C SER A 5 1.27 -34.46 19.28
N PRO A 6 0.42 -34.15 18.28
CA PRO A 6 0.83 -33.27 17.22
C PRO A 6 0.81 -31.84 17.75
N ALA A 7 1.99 -31.22 17.84
CA ALA A 7 2.07 -29.77 17.90
C ALA A 7 1.57 -29.25 16.55
N GLU A 8 0.46 -28.51 16.56
CA GLU A 8 -0.01 -27.77 15.40
C GLU A 8 1.09 -26.80 14.98
N LYS A 9 1.69 -27.04 13.81
CA LYS A 9 2.53 -26.06 13.14
C LYS A 9 1.62 -24.93 12.70
N VAL A 10 1.60 -23.85 13.49
CA VAL A 10 1.17 -22.54 12.99
C VAL A 10 2.11 -22.22 11.83
N SER A 11 1.59 -22.34 10.61
CA SER A 11 2.29 -21.93 9.40
C SER A 11 2.67 -20.46 9.59
N SER A 12 3.97 -20.18 9.69
CA SER A 12 4.49 -18.82 9.57
C SER A 12 3.97 -18.26 8.26
N ILE A 13 3.09 -17.27 8.31
CA ILE A 13 2.71 -16.49 7.14
C ILE A 13 4.02 -15.89 6.62
N GLN A 14 4.51 -16.37 5.47
CA GLN A 14 5.62 -15.72 4.79
C GLN A 14 5.07 -14.40 4.28
N ASN A 15 5.60 -13.29 4.80
CA ASN A 15 5.33 -11.97 4.24
C ASN A 15 5.90 -11.96 2.82
N ILE A 16 5.03 -11.99 1.82
CA ILE A 16 5.39 -11.64 0.45
C ILE A 16 5.08 -10.15 0.32
N GLY A 17 6.13 -9.32 0.35
CA GLY A 17 6.04 -7.87 0.28
C GLY A 17 6.01 -7.21 1.66
N CYS A 18 5.02 -6.35 1.88
CA CYS A 18 4.97 -5.42 3.01
C CYS A 18 4.99 -6.07 4.39
N GLU A 19 5.53 -5.34 5.37
CA GLU A 19 5.51 -5.73 6.77
C GLU A 19 4.07 -5.82 7.30
N LEU A 20 3.80 -6.89 8.07
CA LEU A 20 2.52 -7.06 8.75
C LEU A 20 2.53 -6.25 10.04
N GLY A 21 1.51 -5.40 10.19
CA GLY A 21 1.29 -4.65 11.42
C GLY A 21 0.66 -5.45 12.55
N ASP A 22 0.53 -4.79 13.70
CA ASP A 22 -0.16 -5.34 14.86
C ASP A 22 -1.64 -5.62 14.57
N VAL A 23 -2.17 -6.66 15.21
CA VAL A 23 -3.59 -7.01 15.08
C VAL A 23 -4.45 -5.93 15.73
N VAL A 24 -5.27 -5.26 14.92
CA VAL A 24 -6.27 -4.29 15.40
C VAL A 24 -7.52 -5.01 15.88
N ASN A 25 -7.83 -4.89 17.18
CA ASN A 25 -8.99 -5.51 17.82
C ASN A 25 -9.99 -4.46 18.32
N GLY A 26 -11.28 -4.82 18.34
CA GLY A 26 -12.34 -4.03 19.00
C GLY A 26 -12.81 -2.77 18.26
N ARG A 27 -12.31 -2.53 17.05
CA ARG A 27 -12.75 -1.43 16.17
C ARG A 27 -12.51 -1.80 14.70
N ALA A 28 -13.04 -0.98 13.78
CA ALA A 28 -12.75 -1.12 12.37
C ALA A 28 -11.26 -0.79 12.08
N LEU A 29 -10.69 -1.48 11.09
CA LEU A 29 -9.35 -1.22 10.57
C LEU A 29 -9.41 0.00 9.63
N ASN A 30 -8.60 1.01 9.90
CA ASN A 30 -8.50 2.22 9.08
C ASN A 30 -7.43 2.02 8.00
N ILE A 31 -7.84 2.04 6.74
CA ILE A 31 -6.96 1.86 5.59
C ILE A 31 -6.95 3.15 4.78
N ALA A 32 -5.77 3.72 4.58
CA ALA A 32 -5.56 4.77 3.59
C ALA A 32 -4.94 4.16 2.32
N THR A 33 -5.34 4.68 1.17
CA THR A 33 -4.79 4.30 -0.14
C THR A 33 -4.50 5.56 -0.94
N THR A 34 -3.55 5.49 -1.86
CA THR A 34 -3.22 6.65 -2.70
C THR A 34 -4.09 6.70 -3.95
N VAL A 35 -3.81 5.88 -4.97
CA VAL A 35 -4.49 5.94 -6.28
C VAL A 35 -5.76 5.11 -6.35
N ALA A 36 -6.72 5.57 -7.17
CA ALA A 36 -8.03 4.94 -7.31
C ALA A 36 -8.00 3.43 -7.65
N PRO A 37 -7.10 2.91 -8.51
CA PRO A 37 -7.01 1.47 -8.76
C PRO A 37 -6.69 0.67 -7.49
N ILE A 38 -5.75 1.15 -6.67
CA ILE A 38 -5.39 0.51 -5.39
C ILE A 38 -6.57 0.61 -4.42
N THR A 39 -7.21 1.79 -4.32
CA THR A 39 -8.43 1.96 -3.51
C THR A 39 -9.51 0.94 -3.87
N SER A 40 -9.72 0.72 -5.17
CA SER A 40 -10.70 -0.24 -5.68
C SER A 40 -10.33 -1.68 -5.31
N ILE A 41 -9.07 -2.08 -5.52
CA ILE A 41 -8.58 -3.43 -5.17
C ILE A 41 -8.75 -3.68 -3.67
N VAL A 42 -8.28 -2.75 -2.83
CA VAL A 42 -8.39 -2.83 -1.37
C VAL A 42 -9.85 -2.93 -0.94
N ALA A 43 -10.75 -2.11 -1.51
CA ALA A 43 -12.18 -2.16 -1.21
C ALA A 43 -12.83 -3.49 -1.57
N ASN A 44 -12.44 -4.11 -2.69
CA ASN A 44 -12.95 -5.42 -3.09
C ASN A 44 -12.44 -6.55 -2.19
N ILE A 45 -11.18 -6.48 -1.71
CA ILE A 45 -10.59 -7.48 -0.82
C ILE A 45 -11.15 -7.37 0.61
N ALA A 46 -11.18 -6.14 1.15
CA ALA A 46 -11.63 -5.85 2.51
C ALA A 46 -13.16 -5.82 2.65
N GLY A 47 -13.88 -5.80 1.52
CA GLY A 47 -15.34 -5.77 1.49
C GLY A 47 -15.97 -6.85 2.37
N GLY A 48 -16.92 -6.46 3.21
CA GLY A 48 -17.58 -7.36 4.16
C GLY A 48 -16.85 -7.54 5.49
N THR A 49 -15.73 -6.88 5.70
CA THR A 49 -15.04 -6.81 7.01
C THR A 49 -15.25 -5.44 7.69
N PRO A 50 -15.03 -5.32 9.01
CA PRO A 50 -15.03 -4.03 9.69
C PRO A 50 -13.82 -3.16 9.28
N THR A 51 -13.94 -2.44 8.16
CA THR A 51 -12.88 -1.58 7.62
C THR A 51 -13.41 -0.21 7.22
N LEU A 52 -12.61 0.84 7.44
CA LEU A 52 -12.82 2.18 6.90
C LEU A 52 -11.73 2.43 5.86
N ILE A 53 -12.10 2.69 4.61
CA ILE A 53 -11.16 2.82 3.50
C ILE A 53 -11.24 4.25 2.96
N LYS A 54 -10.09 4.93 2.89
CA LYS A 54 -9.97 6.30 2.40
C LYS A 54 -8.93 6.38 1.28
N GLY A 55 -9.40 6.65 0.06
CA GLY A 55 -8.54 7.09 -1.04
C GLY A 55 -8.13 8.56 -0.85
N ILE A 56 -6.83 8.83 -0.86
CA ILE A 56 -6.26 10.17 -0.72
C ILE A 56 -6.31 10.93 -2.05
N VAL A 57 -5.91 10.29 -3.15
CA VAL A 57 -6.05 10.88 -4.48
C VAL A 57 -7.51 10.72 -4.92
N PRO A 58 -8.25 11.82 -5.16
CA PRO A 58 -9.64 11.72 -5.58
C PRO A 58 -9.77 11.05 -6.95
N GLU A 59 -10.86 10.32 -7.16
CA GLU A 59 -11.16 9.72 -8.46
C GLU A 59 -11.17 10.78 -9.58
N GLY A 60 -10.64 10.40 -10.75
CA GLY A 60 -10.48 11.31 -11.88
C GLY A 60 -9.34 12.32 -11.76
N THR A 61 -8.56 12.32 -10.67
CA THR A 61 -7.40 13.20 -10.50
C THR A 61 -6.13 12.55 -11.05
N ASN A 62 -5.25 13.36 -11.65
CA ASN A 62 -3.92 12.90 -12.07
C ASN A 62 -3.01 12.77 -10.86
N SER A 63 -2.63 11.54 -10.52
CA SER A 63 -1.76 11.25 -9.37
C SER A 63 -0.32 11.70 -9.56
N HIS A 64 0.19 11.80 -10.80
CA HIS A 64 1.56 12.26 -11.08
C HIS A 64 1.82 13.69 -10.61
N THR A 65 0.76 14.49 -10.49
CA THR A 65 0.84 15.91 -10.11
C THR A 65 -0.03 16.22 -8.90
N PHE A 66 -0.48 15.19 -8.17
CA PHE A 66 -1.35 15.39 -7.03
C PHE A 66 -0.54 15.87 -5.81
N GLU A 67 -1.03 16.93 -5.20
CA GLU A 67 -0.52 17.46 -3.94
C GLU A 67 -1.57 17.24 -2.85
N PRO A 68 -1.24 16.52 -1.76
CA PRO A 68 -2.19 16.28 -0.69
C PRO A 68 -2.53 17.59 0.04
N LYS A 69 -3.78 17.72 0.46
CA LYS A 69 -4.23 18.87 1.25
C LYS A 69 -3.81 18.66 2.71
N PRO A 70 -3.68 19.74 3.51
CA PRO A 70 -3.43 19.60 4.95
C PRO A 70 -4.44 18.70 5.67
N SER A 71 -5.70 18.66 5.22
CA SER A 71 -6.72 17.77 5.77
C SER A 71 -6.45 16.28 5.55
N ASP A 72 -5.66 15.92 4.53
CA ASP A 72 -5.33 14.53 4.25
C ASP A 72 -4.34 13.97 5.28
N ALA A 73 -3.55 14.84 5.93
CA ALA A 73 -2.64 14.45 7.02
C ALA A 73 -3.40 13.75 8.16
N ALA A 74 -4.58 14.26 8.55
CA ALA A 74 -5.41 13.63 9.58
C ALA A 74 -5.91 12.23 9.17
N SER A 75 -6.16 12.03 7.87
CA SER A 75 -6.55 10.71 7.35
C SER A 75 -5.37 9.73 7.38
N LEU A 76 -4.17 10.20 7.06
CA LEU A 76 -2.94 9.40 7.07
C LEU A 76 -2.49 9.07 8.51
N GLU A 77 -2.57 10.04 9.43
CA GLU A 77 -2.25 9.86 10.86
C GLU A 77 -3.15 8.80 11.53
N SER A 78 -4.44 8.81 11.19
CA SER A 78 -5.42 7.88 11.77
C SER A 78 -5.42 6.48 11.14
N ALA A 79 -4.73 6.29 10.02
CA ALA A 79 -4.64 5.01 9.32
C ALA A 79 -3.87 3.97 10.15
N ASP A 80 -4.29 2.71 10.11
CA ASP A 80 -3.55 1.56 10.62
C ASP A 80 -2.58 1.02 9.55
N ILE A 81 -2.95 1.14 8.28
CA ILE A 81 -2.11 0.81 7.15
C ILE A 81 -2.36 1.78 5.99
N ILE A 82 -1.28 2.13 5.30
CA ILE A 82 -1.29 3.04 4.15
C ILE A 82 -0.71 2.29 2.95
N PHE A 83 -1.54 2.05 1.93
CA PHE A 83 -1.09 1.47 0.67
C PHE A 83 -0.77 2.58 -0.34
N ILE A 84 0.50 2.62 -0.76
CA ILE A 84 1.04 3.54 -1.75
C ILE A 84 1.42 2.73 -2.99
N ASN A 85 1.30 3.29 -4.20
CA ASN A 85 1.74 2.57 -5.39
C ASN A 85 3.25 2.28 -5.36
N GLY A 86 4.04 3.19 -4.81
CA GLY A 86 5.49 3.15 -4.92
C GLY A 86 5.95 3.57 -6.32
N LEU A 87 7.18 3.19 -6.68
CA LEU A 87 7.79 3.55 -7.97
C LEU A 87 7.83 5.07 -8.24
N VAL A 88 7.94 5.87 -7.16
CA VAL A 88 8.11 7.34 -7.21
C VAL A 88 6.91 8.09 -7.82
N LEU A 89 5.70 7.52 -7.74
CA LEU A 89 4.48 8.11 -8.31
C LEU A 89 3.85 9.19 -7.41
N GLU A 90 3.57 8.89 -6.13
CA GLU A 90 2.86 9.79 -5.20
C GLU A 90 3.75 10.33 -4.06
N GLU A 91 5.01 10.67 -4.34
CA GLU A 91 6.00 11.08 -3.31
C GLU A 91 5.49 12.17 -2.35
N PRO A 92 4.80 13.25 -2.77
CA PRO A 92 4.28 14.23 -1.82
C PRO A 92 3.28 13.63 -0.81
N THR A 93 2.47 12.66 -1.23
CA THR A 93 1.55 11.95 -0.34
C THR A 93 2.29 10.99 0.59
N LYS A 94 3.33 10.32 0.09
CA LYS A 94 4.22 9.48 0.90
C LYS A 94 4.94 10.31 1.97
N ASP A 95 5.52 11.44 1.60
CA ASP A 95 6.20 12.33 2.52
C ASP A 95 5.26 12.84 3.63
N LEU A 96 4.04 13.24 3.25
CA LEU A 96 3.02 13.63 4.21
C LEU A 96 2.63 12.47 5.15
N ALA A 97 2.51 11.25 4.62
CA ALA A 97 2.22 10.06 5.40
C ALA A 97 3.33 9.78 6.41
N MET A 98 4.58 9.72 5.97
CA MET A 98 5.75 9.45 6.81
C MET A 98 5.95 10.51 7.90
N ALA A 99 5.59 11.78 7.62
CA ALA A 99 5.68 12.86 8.60
C ALA A 99 4.61 12.79 9.70
N ASN A 100 3.51 12.07 9.50
CA ASN A 100 2.37 11.99 10.44
C ASN A 100 2.05 10.55 10.86
N LEU A 101 2.87 9.57 10.47
CA LEU A 101 2.62 8.17 10.71
C LEU A 101 2.68 7.87 12.22
N LYS A 102 1.62 7.24 12.75
CA LYS A 102 1.66 6.70 14.11
C LYS A 102 2.60 5.51 14.20
N GLU A 103 3.19 5.30 15.37
CA GLU A 103 4.20 4.24 15.60
C GLU A 103 3.70 2.82 15.27
N SER A 104 2.41 2.56 15.42
CA SER A 104 1.80 1.25 15.12
C SER A 104 1.26 1.11 13.68
N ALA A 105 1.37 2.15 12.85
CA ALA A 105 0.93 2.09 11.47
C ALA A 105 2.03 1.58 10.54
N ASN A 106 1.60 0.96 9.44
CA ASN A 106 2.49 0.45 8.40
C ASN A 106 2.26 1.19 7.09
N VAL A 107 3.33 1.40 6.34
CA VAL A 107 3.29 1.94 4.97
C VAL A 107 3.77 0.84 4.03
N CYS A 108 2.99 0.61 2.98
CA CYS A 108 3.20 -0.46 2.02
C CYS A 108 3.28 0.13 0.62
N GLU A 109 4.49 0.21 0.05
CA GLU A 109 4.73 0.66 -1.32
C GLU A 109 4.59 -0.52 -2.29
N LEU A 110 3.35 -0.83 -2.68
CA LEU A 110 2.99 -2.08 -3.36
C LEU A 110 3.90 -2.41 -4.54
N GLY A 111 4.14 -1.45 -5.43
CA GLY A 111 4.98 -1.64 -6.62
C GLY A 111 6.45 -1.87 -6.31
N THR A 112 6.98 -1.18 -5.29
CA THR A 112 8.37 -1.34 -4.83
C THR A 112 8.58 -2.69 -4.15
N GLU A 113 7.55 -3.18 -3.44
CA GLU A 113 7.59 -4.44 -2.69
C GLU A 113 7.42 -5.68 -3.57
N VAL A 114 6.67 -5.56 -4.67
CA VAL A 114 6.39 -6.71 -5.56
C VAL A 114 7.34 -6.81 -6.75
N LEU A 115 7.93 -5.70 -7.21
CA LEU A 115 8.74 -5.66 -8.43
C LEU A 115 10.22 -5.46 -8.08
N PRO A 116 11.11 -6.40 -8.39
CA PRO A 116 12.54 -6.17 -8.20
C PRO A 116 13.04 -5.08 -9.16
N VAL A 117 14.03 -4.31 -8.73
CA VAL A 117 14.61 -3.19 -9.52
C VAL A 117 15.07 -3.63 -10.92
N SER A 118 15.49 -4.89 -11.10
CA SER A 118 15.86 -5.46 -12.40
C SER A 118 14.72 -5.53 -13.41
N GLU A 119 13.47 -5.50 -12.94
CA GLU A 119 12.26 -5.56 -13.77
C GLU A 119 11.61 -4.19 -13.96
N TYR A 120 12.23 -3.11 -13.46
CA TYR A 120 11.73 -1.75 -13.67
C TYR A 120 11.76 -1.38 -15.16
N ILE A 121 10.61 -0.91 -15.65
CA ILE A 121 10.44 -0.51 -17.04
C ILE A 121 10.75 0.98 -17.19
N TYR A 122 11.60 1.28 -18.17
CA TYR A 122 11.92 2.65 -18.61
C TYR A 122 11.64 2.73 -20.11
N ASP A 123 11.02 3.82 -20.55
CA ASP A 123 10.61 4.04 -21.94
C ASP A 123 10.68 5.54 -22.30
N PHE A 124 10.12 5.95 -23.43
CA PHE A 124 10.15 7.35 -23.85
C PHE A 124 9.39 8.30 -22.90
N SER A 125 8.36 7.79 -22.20
CA SER A 125 7.58 8.53 -21.20
C SER A 125 8.23 8.49 -19.83
N PHE A 126 9.01 7.45 -19.56
CA PHE A 126 9.78 7.24 -18.32
C PHE A 126 11.28 7.02 -18.62
N PRO A 127 12.03 8.06 -19.03
CA PRO A 127 13.46 7.92 -19.34
C PRO A 127 14.27 7.52 -18.12
N LYS A 128 15.27 6.65 -18.31
CA LYS A 128 16.12 6.14 -17.24
C LYS A 128 16.92 7.25 -16.55
N GLU A 129 17.29 8.29 -17.30
CA GLU A 129 18.00 9.46 -16.81
C GLU A 129 17.17 10.27 -15.80
N GLY A 130 15.83 10.17 -15.88
CA GLY A 130 14.91 10.80 -14.92
C GLY A 130 14.81 10.05 -13.59
N GLY A 131 15.35 8.83 -13.50
CA GLY A 131 15.40 8.04 -12.27
C GLY A 131 14.04 7.48 -11.78
N LYS A 132 12.95 7.74 -12.50
CA LYS A 132 11.59 7.27 -12.15
C LYS A 132 11.14 6.19 -13.14
N PRO A 133 10.93 4.93 -12.70
CA PRO A 133 10.42 3.89 -13.58
C PRO A 133 8.93 4.12 -13.90
N ASN A 134 8.41 3.40 -14.89
CA ASN A 134 6.98 3.43 -15.22
C ASN A 134 6.15 2.85 -14.04
N PRO A 135 5.28 3.65 -13.39
CA PRO A 135 4.63 3.25 -12.15
C PRO A 135 3.30 2.52 -12.36
N HIS A 136 2.82 2.38 -13.60
CA HIS A 136 1.44 1.96 -13.92
C HIS A 136 1.25 0.44 -13.88
N LEU A 137 1.56 -0.19 -12.75
CA LEU A 137 1.53 -1.66 -12.62
C LEU A 137 0.13 -2.27 -12.77
N TRP A 138 -0.90 -1.56 -12.30
CA TRP A 138 -2.29 -2.05 -12.29
C TRP A 138 -2.90 -2.27 -13.68
N THR A 139 -2.28 -1.74 -14.74
CA THR A 139 -2.73 -1.97 -16.13
C THR A 139 -2.11 -3.22 -16.77
N ASN A 140 -1.18 -3.89 -16.08
CA ASN A 140 -0.49 -5.06 -16.59
C ASN A 140 -1.07 -6.33 -15.93
N PRO A 141 -2.15 -6.93 -16.46
CA PRO A 141 -2.53 -8.27 -16.02
C PRO A 141 -1.38 -9.23 -16.34
N PRO A 142 -1.08 -10.23 -15.48
CA PRO A 142 -0.14 -11.28 -15.85
C PRO A 142 -0.60 -11.94 -17.16
N MET A 143 0.29 -12.01 -18.13
CA MET A 143 0.13 -12.87 -19.32
C MET A 143 0.32 -14.33 -18.94
#